data_AF-A0A0J1G3G2-F1
#
_entry.id   AF-A0A0J1G3G2-F1
#
_cell.length_a   1.000
_cell.length_b   1.000
_cell.length_c   1.000
_cell.angle_alpha   90.00
_cell.angle_beta   90.00
_cell.angle_gamma   90.00
#
_symmetry.space_group_name_H-M   'P 1'
#
loop_
_entity.id
_entity.type
_entity.pdbx_description
1 polymer ?
#
loop_
_entity_poly.entity_id
_entity_poly.type
_entity_poly.pdbx_seq_one_letter_code
_entity_poly.pdbx_strand_id
1 'polypeptide(L)' 'MLRIIDNGAGMTRERIFYVLSQDSDRIGLSNINQRLKLLYGEKYGLIIESRPEEGTEIIIHFPPKAKEM' A
#
# COMPACT_ATOMS: atom_id res chain seq x y z
N MET A 1 4.39 -9.20 8.25
CA MET A 1 4.60 -7.85 7.68
C MET A 1 5.50 -8.01 6.48
N LEU A 2 5.14 -7.44 5.34
CA LEU A 2 5.95 -7.43 4.13
C LEU A 2 6.33 -5.97 3.81
N ARG A 3 7.60 -5.73 3.51
CA ARG A 3 8.13 -4.41 3.13
C ARG A 3 8.73 -4.53 1.73
N ILE A 4 8.39 -3.59 0.85
CA ILE A 4 8.90 -3.49 -0.52
C ILE A 4 9.49 -2.09 -0.65
N ILE A 5 10.76 -2.00 -1.02
CA ILE A 5 11.51 -0.73 -1.05
C ILE A 5 12.14 -0.59 -2.43
N ASP A 6 11.99 0.59 -3.03
CA ASP A 6 12.69 1.01 -4.24
C ASP A 6 13.39 2.35 -4.02
N ASN A 7 14.40 2.61 -4.85
CA ASN A 7 15.21 3.83 -4.88
C ASN A 7 14.87 4.72 -6.10
N GLY A 8 13.63 4.63 -6.60
CA GLY A 8 13.19 5.41 -7.76
C GLY A 8 12.92 6.89 -7.42
N ALA A 9 12.16 7.56 -8.30
CA ALA A 9 11.85 8.99 -8.16
C ALA A 9 10.96 9.33 -6.95
N GLY A 10 10.38 8.34 -6.28
CA GLY A 10 9.44 8.56 -5.19
C GLY A 10 8.18 9.33 -5.61
N MET A 11 7.44 9.82 -4.61
CA MET A 11 6.13 10.45 -4.78
C MET A 11 5.91 11.55 -3.74
N THR A 12 5.17 12.58 -4.11
CA THR A 12 4.64 13.55 -3.14
C THR A 12 3.49 12.94 -2.34
N ARG A 13 3.14 13.57 -1.22
CA ARG A 13 2.02 13.12 -0.38
C ARG A 13 0.69 13.14 -1.14
N GLU A 14 0.46 14.16 -1.95
CA GLU A 14 -0.74 14.31 -2.79
C GLU A 14 -0.82 13.17 -3.81
N ARG A 15 0.33 12.80 -4.39
CA ARG A 15 0.42 11.66 -5.31
C ARG A 15 0.11 10.34 -4.60
N ILE A 16 0.60 10.14 -3.37
CA ILE A 16 0.27 8.96 -2.56
C ILE A 16 -1.25 8.88 -2.31
N PHE A 17 -1.87 9.99 -1.91
CA PHE A 17 -3.33 10.02 -1.71
C PHE A 17 -4.10 9.72 -2.99
N TYR A 18 -3.66 10.29 -4.12
CA TYR A 18 -4.28 10.04 -5.41
C TYR A 18 -4.16 8.57 -5.83
N VAL A 19 -3.00 7.93 -5.75
CA VAL A 19 -2.85 6.52 -6.19
C VAL A 19 -3.54 5.50 -5.27
N LEU A 20 -3.88 5.90 -4.04
CA LEU A 20 -4.68 5.10 -3.12
C LEU A 20 -6.19 5.37 -3.24
N SER A 21 -6.60 6.43 -3.95
CA SER A 21 -8.01 6.77 -4.13
C SER A 21 -8.66 5.89 -5.21
N GLN A 22 -9.99 5.82 -5.18
CA GLN A 22 -10.77 5.14 -6.20
C GLN A 22 -10.84 5.94 -7.52
N ASP A 23 -10.55 7.25 -7.44
CA ASP A 23 -10.54 8.16 -8.59
C ASP A 23 -9.20 8.14 -9.36
N SER A 24 -8.27 7.28 -8.94
CA SER A 24 -6.99 7.16 -9.62
C SER A 24 -7.17 6.40 -10.95
N ASP A 25 -6.59 6.92 -12.03
CA ASP A 25 -6.49 6.19 -13.31
C ASP A 25 -5.52 4.99 -13.22
N ARG A 26 -4.91 4.77 -12.05
CA ARG A 26 -3.90 3.76 -11.74
C ARG A 26 -4.51 2.70 -10.82
N ILE A 27 -5.23 1.76 -11.40
CA ILE A 27 -5.99 0.73 -10.67
C ILE A 27 -5.14 -0.25 -9.82
N GLY A 28 -3.82 -0.26 -9.93
CA GLY A 28 -2.97 -1.25 -9.25
C GLY A 28 -2.99 -1.15 -7.72
N LEU A 29 -2.57 0.01 -7.19
CA LEU A 29 -2.42 0.19 -5.74
C LEU A 29 -3.76 0.34 -5.03
N SER A 30 -4.72 1.06 -5.62
CA SER A 30 -6.07 1.23 -5.07
C SER A 30 -6.80 -0.11 -4.95
N ASN A 31 -6.73 -0.97 -5.98
CA ASN A 31 -7.34 -2.30 -5.94
C ASN A 31 -6.70 -3.21 -4.90
N ILE A 32 -5.38 -3.19 -4.78
CA ILE A 32 -4.68 -3.97 -3.74
C ILE A 32 -5.10 -3.48 -2.36
N ASN A 33 -5.08 -2.16 -2.11
CA ASN A 33 -5.48 -1.57 -0.84
C ASN A 33 -6.92 -1.95 -0.46
N GLN A 34 -7.86 -1.83 -1.41
CA GLN A 34 -9.25 -2.21 -1.19
C GLN A 34 -9.40 -3.72 -0.94
N ARG A 35 -8.69 -4.57 -1.70
CA ARG A 35 -8.77 -6.02 -1.55
C ARG A 35 -8.23 -6.48 -0.19
N LEU A 36 -7.14 -5.89 0.29
CA LEU A 36 -6.60 -6.18 1.62
C LEU A 36 -7.61 -5.82 2.72
N LYS A 37 -8.24 -4.65 2.61
CA LYS A 37 -9.27 -4.20 3.55
C LYS A 37 -10.50 -5.10 3.54
N LEU A 38 -10.96 -5.53 2.36
CA LEU A 38 -12.09 -6.45 2.22
C LEU A 38 -11.80 -7.85 2.79
N LEU A 39 -10.59 -8.36 2.61
CA LEU A 39 -10.21 -9.70 3.06
C LEU A 39 -9.90 -9.77 4.56
N TYR A 40 -9.27 -8.74 5.12
CA TYR A 40 -8.72 -8.79 6.47
C TYR A 40 -9.28 -7.73 7.42
N GLY A 41 -10.05 -6.76 6.92
CA GLY A 41 -10.66 -5.65 7.65
C GLY A 41 -9.97 -4.31 7.39
N GLU A 42 -10.67 -3.21 7.67
CA GLU A 42 -10.24 -1.82 7.33
C GLU A 42 -8.83 -1.41 7.81
N LYS A 43 -8.34 -2.06 8.86
CA LYS A 43 -6.99 -1.82 9.41
C LYS A 43 -5.86 -2.43 8.57
N TYR A 44 -6.17 -3.29 7.61
CA TYR A 44 -5.18 -3.97 6.76
C TYR A 44 -5.25 -3.43 5.34
N GLY A 45 -4.61 -2.28 5.13
CA GLY A 45 -4.39 -1.67 3.81
C GLY A 45 -2.90 -1.57 3.47
N LEU A 46 -2.60 -0.84 2.41
CA LEU A 46 -1.24 -0.42 2.10
C LEU A 46 -0.86 0.80 2.94
N ILE A 47 0.36 0.79 3.48
CA ILE A 47 1.01 1.99 4.01
C ILE A 47 2.12 2.33 3.02
N ILE A 48 2.14 3.57 2.54
CA ILE A 48 3.13 4.04 1.58
C ILE A 48 3.89 5.20 2.22
N GLU A 49 5.20 5.04 2.32
CA GLU A 49 6.13 6.09 2.71
C GLU A 49 7.00 6.41 1.51
N SER A 50 6.98 7.66 1.04
CA SER A 50 7.76 8.06 -0.12
C SER A 50 8.08 9.53 -0.06
N ARG A 51 9.23 9.89 -0.61
CA ARG A 51 9.68 11.26 -0.79
C ARG A 51 10.23 11.43 -2.21
N PRO A 52 9.99 12.57 -2.87
CA PRO A 52 10.58 12.85 -4.17
C PRO A 52 12.09 12.67 -4.15
N GLU A 53 12.62 11.98 -5.17
CA GLU A 53 14.05 11.67 -5.37
C GLU A 53 14.70 10.75 -4.31
N GLU A 54 13.95 10.24 -3.34
CA GLU A 54 14.46 9.32 -2.29
C GLU A 54 13.92 7.88 -2.42
N GLY A 55 12.98 7.64 -3.33
CA GLY A 55 12.35 6.33 -3.53
C GLY A 55 11.02 6.13 -2.80
N THR A 56 10.57 4.88 -2.73
CA THR A 56 9.30 4.49 -2.12
C THR A 56 9.45 3.25 -1.27
N GLU A 57 8.78 3.25 -0.13
CA GLU A 57 8.54 2.09 0.69
C GLU A 57 7.04 1.79 0.77
N ILE A 58 6.67 0.54 0.48
CA ILE A 58 5.32 0.01 0.65
C ILE A 58 5.34 -1.06 1.75
N ILE A 59 4.52 -0.86 2.77
CA ILE A 59 4.37 -1.77 3.91
C ILE A 59 2.99 -2.40 3.86
N ILE A 60 2.95 -3.73 3.91
CA ILE A 60 1.73 -4.52 3.92
C ILE A 60 1.63 -5.33 5.20
N HIS A 61 0.51 -5.14 5.91
CA HIS A 61 0.15 -5.91 7.09
C HIS A 61 -0.88 -6.98 6.73
N PHE A 62 -0.65 -8.17 7.25
CA PHE A 62 -1.57 -9.29 7.15
C PHE A 62 -1.78 -9.85 8.55
N PRO A 63 -2.97 -10.40 8.86
CA PRO A 63 -3.14 -11.15 10.08
C PRO A 63 -2.13 -12.32 10.12
N PRO A 64 -1.64 -12.70 11.31
CA PRO A 64 -0.88 -13.94 11.44
C PRO A 64 -1.74 -15.09 10.90
N LYS A 65 -1.13 -16.03 10.17
CA LYS A 65 -1.83 -17.26 9.80
C LYS A 65 -2.44 -17.87 11.06
N ALA A 66 -3.71 -18.24 11.01
CA ALA A 66 -4.27 -19.11 12.02
C ALA A 66 -3.36 -20.35 12.08
N LYS A 67 -2.96 -20.78 13.28
CA LYS A 67 -2.34 -22.09 13.45
C LYS A 67 -3.29 -23.09 12.81
N GLU A 68 -2.84 -23.79 11.79
CA GLU A 68 -3.48 -25.04 11.39
C GLU A 68 -3.48 -25.92 12.65
N MET A 69 -4.67 -26.26 13.15
CA MET A 69 -4.85 -27.09 14.33
C MET A 69 -4.64 -28.56 13.99
#